data_AF-A0ABD0Q0E6-F1
#
_entry.id   AF-A0ABD0Q0E6-F1
#
_cell.length_a   1.000
_cell.length_b   1.000
_cell.length_c   1.000
_cell.angle_alpha   90.00
_cell.angle_beta   90.00
_cell.angle_gamma   90.00
#
_symmetry.space_group_name_H-M   'P 1'
#
loop_
_entity.id
_entity.type
_entity.pdbx_description
1 polymer ?
#
loop_
_entity_poly.entity_id
_entity_poly.type
_entity_poly.pdbx_seq_one_letter_code
_entity_poly.pdbx_strand_id
1 'polypeptide(L)' 'EPYYVRCIKPNDVKSPLLFEHERCKHQVEYLGLLENVRVRRAGFANRQTYPR' A
#
# COMPACT_ATOMS: atom_id res chain seq x y z
N GLU A 1 -6.47 -16.91 1.96
CA GLU A 1 -6.86 -15.48 1.93
C GLU A 1 -6.19 -14.80 0.74
N PRO A 2 -6.80 -13.76 0.13
CA PRO A 2 -6.16 -13.02 -0.96
C PRO A 2 -5.06 -12.10 -0.44
N TYR A 3 -3.90 -12.13 -1.11
CA TYR A 3 -2.77 -11.24 -0.84
C TYR A 3 -2.68 -10.20 -1.96
N TYR A 4 -2.62 -8.93 -1.59
CA TYR A 4 -2.57 -7.81 -2.55
C TYR A 4 -1.20 -7.14 -2.51
N VAL A 5 -0.54 -7.04 -3.68
CA VAL A 5 0.69 -6.27 -3.88
C VAL A 5 0.36 -5.05 -4.72
N ARG A 6 0.73 -3.86 -4.24
CA ARG A 6 0.51 -2.58 -4.92
C ARG A 6 1.87 -1.96 -5.25
N CYS A 7 2.25 -1.99 -6.52
CA CYS A 7 3.49 -1.40 -7.00
C CYS A 7 3.33 0.12 -7.16
N ILE A 8 4.39 0.89 -6.87
CA ILE A 8 4.44 2.35 -7.00
C ILE A 8 5.57 2.72 -7.95
N LYS A 9 5.29 3.54 -8.96
CA LYS A 9 6.30 4.08 -9.88
C LYS A 9 6.98 5.29 -9.23
N PRO A 10 8.30 5.27 -9.01
CA PRO A 10 8.98 6.34 -8.27
C PRO A 10 9.22 7.61 -9.09
N ASN A 11 9.36 7.51 -10.42
CA ASN A 11 9.58 8.64 -11.35
C ASN A 11 9.19 8.25 -12.78
N ASP A 12 8.99 9.22 -13.67
CA ASP A 12 8.61 8.95 -15.08
C ASP A 12 9.77 8.72 -16.04
N VAL A 13 10.95 9.26 -15.71
CA VAL A 13 12.15 9.20 -16.55
C VAL A 13 12.88 7.86 -16.50
N LYS A 14 12.36 6.88 -15.75
CA LYS A 14 12.94 5.54 -15.55
C LYS A 14 14.35 5.58 -14.96
N SER A 15 14.64 6.62 -14.17
CA SER A 15 15.93 6.78 -13.51
C SER A 15 15.97 5.97 -12.21
N PRO A 16 17.02 5.16 -11.96
CA PRO A 16 17.19 4.52 -10.66
C PRO A 16 17.38 5.58 -9.57
N LEU A 17 16.92 5.28 -8.35
CA LEU A 17 17.09 6.11 -7.14
C LEU A 17 16.43 7.50 -7.16
N LEU A 18 15.81 7.93 -8.26
CA LEU A 18 15.04 9.16 -8.32
C LEU A 18 13.62 8.93 -7.79
N PHE A 19 13.20 9.73 -6.81
CA PHE A 19 11.89 9.64 -6.20
C PHE A 19 11.13 10.97 -6.31
N GLU A 20 10.04 10.96 -7.06
CA GLU A 20 9.13 12.10 -7.22
C GLU A 20 7.98 11.99 -6.23
N HIS A 21 8.00 12.86 -5.21
CA HIS A 21 7.06 12.79 -4.10
C HIS A 21 5.60 12.96 -4.53
N GLU A 22 5.29 13.98 -5.32
CA GLU A 22 3.92 14.27 -5.77
C GLU A 22 3.34 13.11 -6.59
N ARG A 23 4.17 12.47 -7.42
CA ARG A 23 3.75 11.31 -8.21
C ARG A 23 3.43 10.11 -7.33
N CYS A 24 4.28 9.83 -6.33
CA CYS A 24 4.04 8.73 -5.40
C CYS A 24 2.84 9.01 -4.49
N LYS A 25 2.68 10.25 -4.03
CA LYS A 25 1.53 10.70 -3.23
C LYS A 25 0.22 10.53 -4.00
N HIS A 26 0.17 11.01 -5.24
CA HIS A 26 -0.99 10.80 -6.11
C HIS A 26 -1.32 9.31 -6.24
N GLN A 27 -0.31 8.44 -6.41
CA GLN A 27 -0.50 6.98 -6.44
C GLN A 27 -1.06 6.40 -5.15
N VAL A 28 -0.55 6.84 -4.00
CA VAL A 28 -1.05 6.42 -2.68
C VAL A 28 -2.52 6.82 -2.50
N GLU A 29 -2.89 8.03 -2.91
CA GLU A 29 -4.24 8.59 -2.79
C GLU A 29 -5.23 7.90 -3.72
N TYR A 30 -4.96 7.80 -5.03
CA TYR A 30 -5.93 7.20 -5.95
C TYR A 30 -6.10 5.68 -5.73
N LEU A 31 -5.08 5.00 -5.21
CA LEU A 31 -5.17 3.59 -4.83
C LEU A 31 -5.87 3.38 -3.46
N GLY A 32 -6.15 4.47 -2.73
CA GLY A 32 -6.74 4.42 -1.39
C GLY A 32 -5.91 3.64 -0.38
N LEU A 33 -4.58 3.66 -0.49
CA LEU A 33 -3.73 2.81 0.35
C LEU A 33 -3.84 3.18 1.83
N LEU A 34 -4.01 4.47 2.13
CA LEU A 34 -4.17 4.95 3.50
C LEU A 34 -5.50 4.51 4.11
N GLU A 35 -6.59 4.61 3.34
CA GLU A 35 -7.93 4.18 3.71
C GLU A 35 -7.96 2.67 3.96
N ASN A 36 -7.35 1.90 3.07
CA ASN A 36 -7.23 0.44 3.21
C ASN A 36 -6.50 0.05 4.51
N VAL A 37 -5.40 0.74 4.83
CA VAL A 37 -4.67 0.53 6.08
C VAL A 37 -5.51 0.95 7.30
N ARG A 38 -6.21 2.09 7.23
CA ARG A 38 -7.07 2.58 8.31
C ARG A 38 -8.20 1.60 8.63
N VAL A 39 -8.94 1.13 7.63
CA VAL A 39 -10.03 0.15 7.80
C VAL A 39 -9.50 -1.15 8.39
N ARG A 40 -8.36 -1.64 7.88
CA ARG A 40 -7.74 -2.87 8.40
C ARG A 40 -7.31 -2.73 9.85
N ARG A 41 -6.75 -1.58 10.25
CA ARG A 41 -6.34 -1.28 11.63
C ARG A 41 -7.50 -1.05 12.59
N ALA A 42 -8.62 -0.51 12.10
CA ALA A 42 -9.83 -0.32 12.90
C ALA A 42 -10.52 -1.67 13.24
N GLY A 43 -10.27 -2.71 12.44
CA GLY A 43 -10.69 -4.08 12.73
C GLY A 43 -9.61 -4.94 13.38
N PHE A 44 -9.82 -6.26 13.35
CA PHE A 44 -8.84 -7.27 13.80
C PHE A 44 -7.90 -7.64 12.65
N ALA A 45 -6.89 -6.81 12.42
CA ALA A 45 -5.93 -6.96 11.31
C ALA A 45 -5.14 -8.28 11.34
N ASN A 46 -4.92 -8.83 12.54
CA ASN A 46 -4.26 -10.10 12.78
C ASN A 46 -5.27 -11.07 13.41
N ARG A 47 -5.37 -12.27 12.85
CA ARG A 47 -6.25 -13.34 13.32
C ARG A 47 -5.38 -14.58 13.47
N GLN A 48 -5.21 -15.03 14.70
CA GLN A 48 -4.57 -16.31 14.99
C GLN A 48 -5.65 -17.40 15.06
N THR A 49 -5.46 -18.48 14.32
CA THR A 49 -6.28 -19.68 14.47
C THR A 49 -5.84 -20.44 15.70
N TYR A 50 -6.77 -21.05 16.44
CA TYR A 50 -6.43 -21.89 17.58
C TYR A 50 -5.60 -23.11 17.13
N PRO A 51 -4.53 -23.48 17.85
CA PRO A 51 -3.84 -24.75 17.63
C PRO A 51 -4.81 -25.90 17.92
N ARG A 52 -4.71 -26.98 17.13
CA ARG A 52 -5.48 -28.21 17.34
C ARG A 52 -4.97 -28.96 18.57
#